data_AF-A0A929IJE2-F1
#
_entry.id   AF-A0A929IJE2-F1
#
_cell.length_a   1.000
_cell.length_b   1.000
_cell.length_c   1.000
_cell.angle_alpha   90.00
_cell.angle_beta   90.00
_cell.angle_gamma   90.00
#
_symmetry.space_group_name_H-M   'P 1'
#
loop_
_entity.id
_entity.type
_entity.pdbx_description
1 polymer ?
#
loop_
_entity_poly.entity_id
_entity_poly.type
_entity_poly.pdbx_seq_one_letter_code
_entity_poly.pdbx_strand_id
1 'polypeptide(L)' 'VPIPGTKRPERVDENLGALDVMLDGGDLAKLDATFTPGAALGTRYPAGGMKRVGL' A
#
# COMPACT_ATOMS: atom_id res chain seq x y z
N VAL A 1 -6.60 6.29 -8.11
CA VAL A 1 -5.28 6.90 -7.82
C VAL A 1 -4.98 6.66 -6.34
N PRO A 2 -3.87 6.01 -5.98
CA PRO A 2 -3.48 5.83 -4.56
C PRO A 2 -3.11 7.18 -3.94
N ILE A 3 -3.42 7.37 -2.65
CA ILE A 3 -3.05 8.57 -1.89
C ILE A 3 -2.08 8.14 -0.78
N PRO A 4 -0.75 8.13 -1.05
CA PRO A 4 0.23 7.80 -0.02
C PRO A 4 0.28 8.92 1.03
N GLY A 5 0.31 8.53 2.31
CA GLY A 5 0.36 9.45 3.43
C GLY A 5 1.64 9.25 4.25
N THR A 6 2.34 10.33 4.56
CA THR A 6 3.50 10.33 5.46
C THR A 6 3.50 11.59 6.32
N LYS A 7 4.03 11.49 7.55
CA LYS A 7 4.30 12.64 8.43
C LYS A 7 5.76 13.11 8.35
N ARG A 8 6.60 12.37 7.65
CA ARG A 8 8.04 12.62 7.51
C ARG A 8 8.31 13.22 6.13
N PRO A 9 8.84 14.45 6.04
CA PRO A 9 9.11 15.12 4.76
C PRO A 9 9.99 14.29 3.84
N GLU A 10 11.00 13.59 4.39
CA GLU A 10 11.96 12.82 3.60
C GLU A 10 11.31 11.64 2.85
N ARG A 11 10.12 11.20 3.29
CA ARG A 11 9.36 10.12 2.64
C ARG A 11 8.48 10.61 1.51
N VAL A 12 8.32 11.91 1.34
CA VAL A 12 7.60 12.47 0.19
C VAL A 12 8.40 12.17 -1.07
N ASP A 13 9.70 12.42 -1.06
CA ASP A 13 10.57 12.17 -2.22
C ASP A 13 10.61 10.67 -2.58
N GLU A 14 10.69 9.79 -1.57
CA GLU A 14 10.60 8.34 -1.78
C GLU A 14 9.27 7.93 -2.44
N ASN A 15 8.14 8.45 -1.96
CA ASN A 15 6.83 8.16 -2.54
C ASN A 15 6.68 8.72 -3.95
N LEU A 16 7.27 9.89 -4.24
CA LEU A 16 7.27 10.48 -5.58
C LEU A 16 8.08 9.64 -6.57
N GLY A 17 9.16 9.01 -6.12
CA GLY A 17 9.96 8.10 -6.94
C GLY A 17 9.18 6.90 -7.50
N ALA A 18 8.00 6.57 -6.95
CA ALA A 18 7.13 5.55 -7.51
C ALA A 18 6.64 5.89 -8.93
N LEU A 19 6.66 7.17 -9.34
CA LEU A 19 6.31 7.59 -10.69
C LEU A 19 7.31 7.11 -11.74
N ASP A 20 8.56 6.84 -11.33
CA ASP A 20 9.63 6.37 -12.21
C ASP A 20 9.71 4.84 -12.27
N VAL A 21 8.88 4.14 -11.47
CA VAL A 21 8.87 2.67 -11.42
C VAL A 21 7.93 2.12 -12.48
N MET A 22 8.51 1.40 -13.44
CA MET A 22 7.77 0.66 -14.46
C MET A 22 7.85 -0.84 -14.15
N LEU A 23 6.69 -1.45 -13.90
CA LEU A 23 6.59 -2.90 -13.71
C LEU A 23 6.38 -3.59 -15.05
N ASP A 24 7.18 -4.61 -15.32
CA ASP A 24 6.98 -5.44 -16.51
C ASP A 24 5.94 -6.55 -16.27
N GLY A 25 5.61 -7.31 -17.32
CA GLY A 25 4.63 -8.38 -17.21
C GLY A 25 5.03 -9.51 -16.25
N GLY A 26 6.33 -9.75 -16.08
CA GLY A 26 6.86 -10.75 -15.14
C GLY A 26 6.72 -10.28 -13.69
N ASP A 27 6.95 -9.00 -13.43
CA ASP A 27 6.74 -8.40 -12.12
C ASP A 27 5.27 -8.46 -11.70
N LEU A 28 4.37 -8.10 -12.62
CA LEU A 28 2.93 -8.19 -12.38
C LEU A 28 2.49 -9.63 -12.09
N ALA A 29 2.97 -10.61 -12.87
CA ALA A 29 2.65 -12.02 -12.65
C ALA A 29 3.13 -12.54 -11.28
N LYS A 30 4.31 -12.10 -10.82
CA LYS A 30 4.82 -12.45 -9.48
C LYS A 30 3.96 -11.83 -8.38
N LEU A 31 3.55 -10.56 -8.54
CA LEU A 31 2.67 -9.89 -7.59
C LEU A 31 1.32 -10.61 -7.48
N ASP A 32 0.68 -10.94 -8.61
CA ASP A 32 -0.60 -11.65 -8.63
C ASP A 32 -0.51 -13.04 -8.00
N ALA A 33 0.59 -13.77 -8.22
CA ALA A 33 0.81 -15.07 -7.59
C ALA A 33 1.06 -14.96 -6.08
N THR A 34 1.71 -13.88 -5.63
CA THR A 34 2.02 -13.65 -4.21
C THR A 34 0.79 -13.18 -3.44
N PHE A 35 0.04 -12.24 -4.00
CA PHE A 35 -1.12 -11.61 -3.40
C PHE A 35 -2.40 -12.18 -4.01
N THR A 36 -2.84 -13.33 -3.51
CA THR A 36 -4.10 -13.93 -3.97
C THR A 36 -5.27 -12.96 -3.81
N PRO A 37 -6.22 -12.92 -4.77
CA PRO A 37 -7.40 -12.09 -4.65
C PRO A 37 -8.12 -12.31 -3.32
N GLY A 38 -8.28 -11.23 -2.56
CA GLY A 38 -8.92 -11.28 -1.26
C GLY A 38 -8.00 -11.61 -0.06
N ALA A 39 -6.70 -11.80 -0.27
CA ALA A 39 -5.74 -12.00 0.82
C ALA A 39 -5.73 -10.83 1.83
N ALA A 40 -6.11 -9.63 1.40
CA ALA A 40 -6.23 -8.44 2.23
C ALA A 40 -7.70 -8.07 2.57
N LEU A 41 -8.65 -9.01 2.44
CA LEU A 41 -10.04 -8.79 2.85
C LEU A 41 -10.15 -8.62 4.37
N GLY A 42 -11.00 -7.68 4.78
CA GLY A 42 -11.31 -7.43 6.18
C GLY A 42 -10.96 -6.01 6.60
N THR A 43 -11.05 -5.78 7.90
CA THR A 43 -10.80 -4.47 8.49
C THR A 43 -9.31 -4.19 8.56
N ARG A 44 -8.88 -2.99 8.13
CA ARG A 44 -7.47 -2.54 8.23
C ARG A 44 -6.87 -2.71 9.64
N TYR A 45 -7.71 -2.55 10.66
CA TYR A 45 -7.40 -2.85 12.06
C TYR A 45 -8.59 -3.59 12.67
N PRO A 46 -8.37 -4.55 13.59
CA PRO A 46 -9.46 -5.15 14.36
C PRO A 46 -10.30 -4.09 15.08
N ALA A 47 -11.56 -4.40 15.42
CA ALA A 47 -12.51 -3.43 15.97
C ALA A 47 -11.97 -2.62 17.17
N GLY A 48 -11.25 -3.27 18.09
CA GLY A 48 -10.60 -2.57 19.21
C GLY A 48 -9.41 -1.69 18.81
N GLY A 49 -8.71 -2.05 17.73
CA GLY A 49 -7.62 -1.26 17.14
C GLY A 49 -8.12 -0.02 16.40
N MET A 50 -9.27 -0.13 15.72
CA MET A 50 -9.90 1.00 15.03
C MET A 50 -10.25 2.15 15.98
N LYS A 51 -10.79 1.85 17.18
CA LYS A 51 -11.11 2.87 18.20
C LYS A 51 -9.91 3.71 18.66
N ARG A 52 -8.67 3.27 18.40
CA ARG A 52 -7.44 3.98 18.77
C ARG A 52 -6.86 4.81 17.64
N VAL A 53 -7.35 4.64 16.42
CA VAL A 53 -7.02 5.53 15.31
C VAL A 53 -7.92 6.74 15.50
N GLY A 54 -7.35 7.90 15.83
CA GLY A 54 -8.09 9.13 16.16
C GLY A 54 -8.76 9.80 14.95
N LEU A 55 -9.49 9.00 14.18
CA LEU A 55 -10.40 9.37 13.10
C LEU A 55 -11.84 9.32 13.62
#